data_AF-A0AAC9W0Y0-F1
#
_entry.id   AF-A0AAC9W0Y0-F1
#
_cell.length_a   1.000
_cell.length_b   1.000
_cell.length_c   1.000
_cell.angle_alpha   90.00
_cell.angle_beta   90.00
_cell.angle_gamma   90.00
#
_symmetry.space_group_name_H-M   'P 1'
#
loop_
_entity.id
_entity.type
_entity.pdbx_description
1 polymer ?
#
loop_
_entity_poly.entity_id
_entity_poly.type
_entity_poly.pdbx_seq_one_letter_code
_entity_poly.pdbx_strand_id
1 'polypeptide(L)'
;MNWIKEIKYFYDWLGDHALSHGAQALWFYLMYRNNACALPTTSGEWLWRVEFTVRVEHLEQALGCDYRSVIRYRKELAEAGLLKYQKAVKGRHPGIYTIIPFVKNLGSVTRENLGGGQVLVYDYVGGMHDITGVKNSQNRKIAADETTALSSF
;
A
#
# COMPACT_ATOMS: atom_id res chain seq x y z
N MET A 1 4.00 -3.59 6.69
CA MET A 1 2.86 -3.33 5.77
C MET A 1 2.28 -4.67 5.32
N ASN A 2 0.98 -4.96 5.41
CA ASN A 2 0.46 -6.21 4.84
C ASN A 2 -0.13 -5.94 3.45
N TRP A 3 0.56 -6.38 2.40
CA TRP A 3 0.19 -6.08 1.01
C TRP A 3 -1.26 -6.46 0.65
N ILE A 4 -1.73 -7.65 1.07
CA ILE A 4 -3.09 -8.11 0.77
C ILE A 4 -4.13 -7.23 1.46
N LYS A 5 -3.88 -6.84 2.72
CA LYS A 5 -4.76 -5.91 3.44
C LYS A 5 -4.80 -4.54 2.76
N GLU A 6 -3.66 -4.01 2.30
CA GLU A 6 -3.62 -2.74 1.58
C GLU A 6 -4.46 -2.77 0.30
N ILE A 7 -4.43 -3.87 -0.47
CA ILE A 7 -5.31 -4.03 -1.65
C ILE A 7 -6.78 -3.97 -1.23
N LYS A 8 -7.16 -4.69 -0.18
CA LYS A 8 -8.54 -4.66 0.33
C LYS A 8 -8.95 -3.23 0.73
N TYR A 9 -8.11 -2.55 1.52
CA TYR A 9 -8.39 -1.19 1.97
C TYR A 9 -8.43 -0.17 0.84
N PHE A 10 -7.66 -0.37 -0.23
CA PHE A 10 -7.76 0.44 -1.43
C PHE A 10 -9.13 0.32 -2.10
N TYR A 11 -9.67 -0.90 -2.23
CA TYR A 11 -11.03 -1.09 -2.76
C TYR A 11 -12.12 -0.58 -1.81
N ASP A 12 -11.96 -0.74 -0.50
CA ASP A 12 -12.87 -0.14 0.48
C ASP A 12 -12.87 1.41 0.32
N TRP A 13 -11.69 2.02 0.17
CA TRP A 13 -11.52 3.46 -0.02
C TRP A 13 -12.14 3.96 -1.34
N LEU A 14 -12.01 3.19 -2.44
CA LEU A 14 -12.66 3.48 -3.72
C LEU A 14 -14.20 3.44 -3.68
N GLY A 15 -14.81 2.90 -2.61
CA GLY A 15 -16.26 2.91 -2.45
C GLY A 15 -16.85 4.32 -2.36
N ASP A 16 -16.11 5.25 -1.75
CA ASP A 16 -16.54 6.64 -1.51
C ASP A 16 -15.67 7.68 -2.23
N HIS A 17 -14.63 7.25 -2.94
CA HIS A 17 -13.66 8.12 -3.61
C HIS A 17 -13.46 7.71 -5.07
N ALA A 18 -13.26 8.69 -5.95
CA ALA A 18 -12.99 8.44 -7.35
C ALA A 18 -11.51 8.57 -7.68
N LEU A 19 -11.00 7.62 -8.46
CA LEU A 19 -9.72 7.70 -9.16
C LEU A 19 -9.89 7.27 -10.60
N SER A 20 -9.15 7.88 -11.52
CA SER A 20 -9.02 7.43 -12.89
C SER A 20 -8.46 6.01 -12.92
N HIS A 21 -8.92 5.20 -13.88
CA HIS A 21 -8.44 3.83 -14.06
C HIS A 21 -6.90 3.76 -14.18
N GLY A 22 -6.28 4.77 -14.80
CA GLY A 22 -4.83 4.86 -14.91
C GLY A 22 -4.13 5.17 -13.59
N ALA A 23 -4.73 5.99 -12.72
CA ALA A 23 -4.22 6.20 -11.36
C ALA A 23 -4.35 4.94 -10.50
N GLN A 24 -5.47 4.23 -10.61
CA GLN A 24 -5.65 2.93 -9.94
C GLN A 24 -4.59 1.92 -10.41
N ALA A 25 -4.39 1.78 -11.73
CA ALA A 25 -3.38 0.91 -12.30
C ALA A 25 -1.95 1.29 -11.86
N LEU A 26 -1.64 2.59 -11.80
CA LEU A 26 -0.37 3.08 -11.29
C LEU A 26 -0.16 2.67 -9.84
N TRP A 27 -1.18 2.83 -8.99
CA TRP A 27 -1.09 2.45 -7.58
C TRP A 27 -0.80 0.97 -7.40
N PHE A 28 -1.54 0.09 -8.10
CA PHE A 28 -1.29 -1.37 -8.06
C PHE A 28 0.10 -1.75 -8.54
N TYR A 29 0.58 -1.13 -9.64
CA TYR A 29 1.92 -1.40 -10.14
C TYR A 29 3.00 -0.95 -9.13
N LEU A 30 2.83 0.22 -8.52
CA LEU A 30 3.75 0.70 -7.49
C LEU A 30 3.73 -0.20 -6.23
N MET A 31 2.56 -0.70 -5.83
CA MET A 31 2.44 -1.68 -4.73
C MET A 31 3.18 -2.99 -5.04
N TYR A 32 3.03 -3.52 -6.25
CA TYR A 32 3.79 -4.69 -6.71
C TYR A 32 5.30 -4.43 -6.64
N ARG A 33 5.77 -3.27 -7.11
CA ARG A 33 7.18 -2.89 -7.09
C ARG A 33 7.72 -2.70 -5.68
N ASN A 34 6.92 -2.13 -4.77
CA ASN A 34 7.26 -2.02 -3.36
C ASN A 34 7.33 -3.39 -2.67
N ASN A 35 6.40 -4.30 -3.01
CA ASN A 35 6.42 -5.66 -2.50
C ASN A 35 7.66 -6.44 -2.97
N ALA A 36 8.07 -6.26 -4.22
CA ALA A 36 9.26 -6.89 -4.78
C ALA A 36 10.58 -6.41 -4.14
N CYS A 37 10.58 -5.29 -3.42
CA CYS A 37 11.76 -4.78 -2.70
C CYS A 37 11.66 -4.93 -1.17
N ALA A 38 10.72 -5.74 -0.68
CA ALA A 38 10.62 -6.10 0.73
C ALA A 38 11.86 -6.86 1.19
N LEU A 39 12.25 -6.64 2.45
CA LEU A 39 13.45 -7.19 3.06
C LEU A 39 13.06 -8.29 4.04
N PRO A 40 13.67 -9.48 3.98
CA PRO A 40 13.47 -10.51 4.98
C PRO A 40 14.19 -10.13 6.28
N THR A 41 13.55 -10.46 7.41
CA THR A 41 14.13 -10.37 8.75
C THR A 41 14.61 -11.73 9.22
N THR A 42 15.44 -11.77 10.27
CA THR A 42 15.90 -13.01 10.91
C THR A 42 14.76 -13.77 11.62
N SER A 43 13.68 -13.08 12.00
CA SER A 43 12.45 -13.68 12.53
C SER A 43 11.55 -14.29 11.45
N GLY A 44 11.90 -14.15 10.15
CA GLY A 44 11.11 -14.66 9.03
C GLY A 44 9.99 -13.72 8.55
N GLU A 45 9.90 -12.52 9.12
CA GLU A 45 8.96 -11.48 8.70
C GLU A 45 9.52 -10.66 7.53
N TRP A 46 8.63 -10.04 6.76
CA TRP A 46 9.01 -9.15 5.66
C TRP A 46 8.81 -7.68 6.07
N LEU A 47 9.79 -6.83 5.73
CA LEU A 47 9.76 -5.40 5.96
C LEU A 47 9.78 -4.65 4.64
N TRP A 48 8.73 -3.88 4.37
CA TRP A 48 8.59 -3.09 3.16
C TRP A 48 9.32 -1.76 3.32
N ARG A 49 10.09 -1.37 2.30
CA ARG A 49 10.79 -0.08 2.29
C ARG A 49 9.80 1.07 2.17
N VAL A 50 10.05 2.14 2.91
CA VAL A 50 9.26 3.39 2.79
C VAL A 50 9.53 4.06 1.45
N GLU A 51 10.80 4.12 1.05
CA GLU A 51 11.23 4.73 -0.20
C GLU A 51 11.73 3.68 -1.18
N PHE A 52 11.26 3.77 -2.41
CA PHE A 52 11.69 2.90 -3.51
C PHE A 52 11.68 3.64 -4.83
N THR A 53 12.41 3.13 -5.81
CA THR A 53 12.61 3.79 -7.10
C THR A 53 12.03 2.96 -8.22
N VAL A 54 11.34 3.62 -9.15
CA VAL A 54 10.86 3.00 -10.38
C VAL A 54 11.20 3.92 -11.55
N ARG A 55 11.92 3.37 -12.53
CA ARG A 55 12.21 4.04 -13.81
C ARG A 55 10.91 4.35 -14.55
N VAL A 56 10.82 5.52 -15.17
CA VAL A 56 9.56 5.96 -15.76
C VAL A 56 9.17 5.13 -16.97
N GLU A 57 10.17 4.66 -17.71
CA GLU A 57 10.03 3.78 -18.87
C GLU A 57 9.31 2.48 -18.48
N HIS A 58 9.57 1.96 -17.28
CA HIS A 58 8.88 0.76 -16.78
C HIS A 58 7.42 1.04 -16.44
N LEU A 59 7.08 2.28 -16.04
CA LEU A 59 5.70 2.68 -15.79
C LEU A 59 4.94 2.83 -17.10
N GLU A 60 5.52 3.55 -18.07
CA GLU A 60 4.94 3.71 -19.41
C GLU A 60 4.67 2.35 -20.07
N GLN A 61 5.65 1.44 -20.00
CA GLN A 61 5.51 0.08 -20.52
C GLN A 61 4.44 -0.72 -19.78
N ALA A 62 4.43 -0.71 -18.44
CA ALA A 62 3.49 -1.52 -17.66
C ALA A 62 2.05 -1.01 -17.74
N LEU A 63 1.86 0.31 -17.90
CA LEU A 63 0.54 0.94 -17.98
C LEU A 63 0.06 1.14 -19.42
N GLY A 64 0.92 0.92 -20.43
CA GLY A 64 0.61 1.21 -21.83
C GLY A 64 0.27 2.68 -22.07
N CYS A 65 1.00 3.61 -21.44
CA CYS A 65 0.70 5.04 -21.49
C CYS A 65 1.95 5.90 -21.65
N ASP A 66 1.76 7.19 -21.93
CA ASP A 66 2.84 8.16 -22.10
C ASP A 66 3.24 8.83 -20.76
N TYR A 67 4.41 9.48 -20.77
CA TYR A 67 4.95 10.20 -19.62
C TYR A 67 3.98 11.23 -19.03
N ARG A 68 3.22 11.93 -19.88
CA ARG A 68 2.22 12.91 -19.43
C ARG A 68 1.11 12.24 -18.63
N SER A 69 0.63 11.08 -19.08
CA SER A 69 -0.33 10.28 -18.34
C SER A 69 0.24 9.83 -16.99
N VAL A 70 1.49 9.37 -16.94
CA VAL A 70 2.14 9.01 -15.68
C VAL A 70 2.23 10.20 -14.71
N ILE A 71 2.57 11.40 -15.19
CA ILE A 71 2.57 12.62 -14.36
C ILE A 71 1.17 12.89 -13.79
N ARG A 72 0.14 12.83 -14.63
CA ARG A 72 -1.26 13.03 -14.22
C ARG A 72 -1.66 12.04 -13.14
N TYR A 73 -1.40 10.75 -13.35
CA TYR A 73 -1.73 9.69 -12.39
C TYR A 73 -0.98 9.85 -11.05
N ARG A 74 0.30 10.24 -11.08
CA ARG A 74 1.04 10.55 -9.85
C ARG A 74 0.43 11.72 -9.08
N LYS A 75 0.04 12.78 -9.79
CA LYS A 75 -0.61 13.95 -9.19
C LYS A 75 -1.92 13.55 -8.52
N GLU A 76 -2.75 12.78 -9.23
CA GLU A 76 -4.04 12.31 -8.72
C GLU A 76 -3.89 11.45 -7.45
N LEU A 77 -2.96 10.50 -7.44
CA LEU A 77 -2.66 9.69 -6.25
C LEU A 77 -2.10 10.51 -5.09
N ALA A 78 -1.33 11.57 -5.38
CA ALA A 78 -0.79 12.46 -4.35
C ALA A 78 -1.87 13.34 -3.74
N GLU A 79 -2.78 13.87 -4.55
CA GLU A 79 -3.94 14.66 -4.10
C GLU A 79 -4.91 13.79 -3.28
N ALA A 80 -5.06 12.51 -3.63
CA ALA A 80 -5.82 11.53 -2.86
C ALA A 80 -5.13 11.07 -1.55
N GLY A 81 -3.89 11.50 -1.29
CA GLY A 81 -3.15 11.10 -0.09
C GLY A 81 -2.68 9.64 -0.09
N LEU A 82 -2.54 9.03 -1.26
CA LEU A 82 -2.14 7.61 -1.41
C LEU A 82 -0.66 7.45 -1.78
N LEU A 83 -0.03 8.51 -2.28
CA LEU A 83 1.34 8.48 -2.80
C LEU A 83 2.09 9.78 -2.51
N LYS A 84 3.37 9.69 -2.14
CA LYS A 84 4.32 10.79 -2.28
C LYS A 84 5.31 10.46 -3.39
N TYR A 85 5.65 11.46 -4.20
CA TYR A 85 6.62 11.32 -5.28
C TYR A 85 7.64 12.45 -5.25
N GLN A 86 8.91 12.08 -5.22
CA GLN A 86 10.03 13.01 -5.40
C GLN A 86 10.55 12.86 -6.84
N LYS A 87 10.59 13.97 -7.57
CA LYS A 87 10.93 13.99 -8.99
C LYS A 87 12.38 13.53 -9.21
N ALA A 88 12.59 12.74 -10.27
CA ALA A 88 13.93 12.37 -10.70
C ALA A 88 14.73 13.62 -11.12
N VAL A 89 16.00 13.67 -10.75
CA VAL A 89 16.96 14.69 -11.20
C VAL A 89 18.01 14.00 -12.05
N LYS A 90 18.06 14.39 -13.34
CA LYS A 90 18.97 13.79 -14.34
C LYS A 90 20.41 13.83 -13.83
N GLY A 91 21.07 12.67 -13.83
CA GLY A 91 22.46 12.52 -13.38
C GLY A 91 22.67 12.58 -11.86
N ARG A 92 21.62 12.74 -11.05
CA ARG A 92 21.72 12.83 -9.58
C ARG A 92 20.99 11.73 -8.86
N HIS A 93 19.67 11.63 -9.02
CA HIS A 93 18.89 10.58 -8.40
C HIS A 93 17.65 10.19 -9.23
N PRO A 94 17.26 8.90 -9.22
CA PRO A 94 15.99 8.47 -9.80
C PRO A 94 14.80 9.07 -9.05
N GLY A 95 13.62 8.95 -9.64
CA GLY A 95 12.38 9.33 -8.97
C GLY A 95 12.10 8.39 -7.80
N ILE A 96 11.78 8.96 -6.64
CA ILE A 96 11.53 8.23 -5.40
C ILE A 96 10.03 8.23 -5.12
N TYR A 97 9.51 7.05 -4.80
CA TYR A 97 8.11 6.83 -4.44
C TYR A 97 7.99 6.42 -2.99
N THR A 98 6.93 6.89 -2.35
CA THR A 98 6.51 6.49 -1.01
C THR A 98 5.02 6.20 -1.06
N ILE A 99 4.63 4.93 -0.92
CA ILE A 99 3.23 4.55 -0.76
C ILE A 99 2.76 5.00 0.61
N ILE A 100 1.61 5.66 0.73
CA ILE A 100 1.01 5.96 2.02
C ILE A 100 0.11 4.78 2.40
N PRO A 101 0.43 4.02 3.48
CA PRO A 101 -0.37 2.88 3.87
C PRO A 101 -1.74 3.29 4.43
N PHE A 102 -2.76 2.45 4.25
CA PHE A 102 -4.07 2.66 4.85
C PHE A 102 -4.08 2.35 6.36
N VAL A 103 -3.17 1.50 6.82
CA VAL A 103 -3.07 1.12 8.25
C VAL A 103 -2.52 2.29 9.07
N LYS A 104 -3.34 2.86 9.95
CA LYS A 104 -3.01 4.08 10.74
C LYS A 104 -1.80 3.95 11.66
N ASN A 105 -1.59 2.77 12.24
CA ASN A 105 -0.49 2.54 13.20
C ASN A 105 0.81 2.10 12.51
N LEU A 106 0.85 2.12 11.18
CA LEU A 106 2.03 1.76 10.42
C LEU A 106 2.79 3.04 10.05
N GLY A 107 4.03 3.15 10.53
CA GLY A 107 4.87 4.32 10.33
C GLY A 107 6.24 3.98 9.77
N SER A 108 7.00 5.01 9.44
CA SER A 108 8.38 4.88 8.98
C SER A 108 9.32 4.68 10.18
N VAL A 109 10.04 3.57 10.19
CA VAL A 109 11.02 3.25 11.24
C VAL A 109 12.36 2.90 10.60
N THR A 110 13.44 3.41 11.18
CA THR A 110 14.80 3.04 10.77
C THR A 110 15.17 1.70 11.39
N ARG A 111 15.61 0.76 10.55
CA ARG A 111 16.15 -0.54 10.95
C ARG A 111 17.59 -0.67 10.46
N GLU A 112 18.43 -1.29 11.27
CA GLU A 112 19.77 -1.68 10.86
C GLU A 112 19.68 -2.98 10.06
N ASN A 113 20.35 -3.03 8.92
CA ASN A 113 20.48 -4.23 8.12
C ASN A 113 21.70 -5.05 8.57
N LEU A 114 21.80 -6.30 8.12
CA LEU A 114 22.90 -7.20 8.50
C LEU A 114 24.30 -6.67 8.15
N GLY A 115 24.41 -5.72 7.21
CA GLY A 115 25.66 -5.06 6.83
C GLY A 115 25.94 -3.76 7.58
N GLY A 116 25.21 -3.47 8.68
CA GLY A 116 25.36 -2.24 9.47
C GLY A 116 24.77 -0.98 8.82
N GLY A 117 24.13 -1.11 7.65
CA GLY A 117 23.47 -0.01 6.97
C GLY A 117 22.09 0.26 7.54
N GLN A 118 21.68 1.54 7.58
CA GLN A 118 20.34 1.91 8.00
C GLN A 118 19.36 1.88 6.81
N VAL A 119 18.18 1.30 7.01
CA VAL A 119 17.10 1.27 6.02
C VAL A 119 15.81 1.75 6.65
N LEU A 120 15.09 2.62 5.94
CA LEU A 120 13.77 3.09 6.33
C LEU A 120 12.69 2.12 5.83
N VAL A 121 11.95 1.52 6.77
CA VAL A 121 10.91 0.52 6.50
C VAL A 121 9.60 0.87 7.20
N TYR A 122 8.50 0.28 6.72
CA TYR A 122 7.20 0.36 7.38
C TYR A 122 7.11 -0.65 8.53
N ASP A 123 6.86 -0.15 9.73
CA ASP A 123 6.66 -0.96 10.93
C ASP A 123 5.59 -0.34 11.85
N TYR A 124 5.03 -1.16 12.76
CA TYR A 124 4.01 -0.71 13.69
C TYR A 124 4.62 0.21 14.74
N VAL A 125 4.13 1.45 14.79
CA VAL A 125 4.55 2.44 15.77
C VAL A 125 3.69 2.28 17.02
N GLY A 126 4.33 2.10 18.19
CA GLY A 126 3.64 1.92 19.47
C GLY A 126 3.30 0.47 19.84
N GLY A 127 3.84 -0.53 19.14
CA GLY A 127 3.78 -1.95 19.56
C GLY A 127 2.42 -2.64 19.38
N MET A 128 1.40 -1.95 18.87
CA MET A 128 0.09 -2.54 18.64
C MET A 128 -0.03 -3.04 17.20
N HIS A 129 0.22 -4.33 17.00
CA HIS A 129 -0.18 -5.01 15.78
C HIS A 129 -1.70 -4.86 15.61
N ASP A 130 -2.11 -4.42 14.43
CA ASP A 130 -3.53 -4.23 14.12
C ASP A 130 -4.26 -5.59 14.08
N ILE A 131 -4.76 -6.01 15.24
CA ILE A 131 -5.64 -7.17 15.45
C ILE A 131 -7.11 -6.83 15.14
N THR A 132 -7.43 -5.59 14.73
CA THR A 132 -8.82 -5.15 14.48
C THR A 132 -9.39 -5.52 13.10
N GLY A 133 -8.77 -6.46 12.39
CA GLY A 133 -9.24 -6.94 11.08
C GLY A 133 -10.15 -8.17 11.07
N VAL A 134 -10.36 -8.86 12.20
CA VAL A 134 -11.24 -10.05 12.29
C VAL A 134 -12.26 -9.89 13.41
N LYS A 135 -13.12 -8.88 13.28
CA LYS A 135 -14.46 -8.96 13.86
C LYS A 135 -15.44 -8.92 12.70
N ASN A 136 -15.76 -10.11 12.18
CA ASN A 136 -16.79 -10.35 11.17
C ASN A 136 -18.07 -9.59 11.56
N SER A 137 -18.31 -8.44 10.94
CA SER A 137 -19.65 -7.82 10.89
C SER A 137 -20.65 -8.72 10.15
N GLN A 138 -20.16 -9.71 9.40
CA GLN A 138 -20.98 -10.76 8.78
C GLN A 138 -21.47 -11.84 9.79
N ASN A 139 -20.79 -12.10 10.91
CA ASN A 139 -21.26 -13.10 11.90
C ASN A 139 -22.43 -12.61 12.74
N ARG A 140 -22.67 -11.29 12.85
CA ARG A 140 -23.84 -10.76 13.58
C ARG A 140 -25.13 -10.79 12.76
N LYS A 141 -25.05 -10.80 11.42
CA LYS A 141 -26.24 -10.93 10.58
C LYS A 141 -26.67 -12.39 10.42
N ILE A 142 -25.72 -13.31 10.29
CA ILE A 142 -26.03 -14.75 10.15
C ILE A 142 -26.63 -15.32 11.45
N ALA A 143 -26.10 -14.95 12.63
CA ALA A 143 -26.66 -15.40 13.91
C ALA A 143 -28.06 -14.83 14.20
N ALA A 144 -28.40 -13.63 13.68
CA ALA A 144 -29.72 -13.03 13.87
C ALA A 144 -30.80 -13.68 12.99
N ASP A 145 -30.45 -14.11 11.77
CA ASP A 145 -31.36 -14.82 10.87
C ASP A 145 -31.63 -16.26 11.33
N GLU A 146 -30.62 -16.99 11.82
CA GLU A 146 -30.80 -18.36 12.30
C GLU A 146 -31.66 -18.45 13.57
N THR A 147 -31.59 -17.45 14.45
CA THR A 147 -32.41 -17.40 15.67
C THR A 147 -33.88 -17.10 15.36
N THR A 148 -34.16 -16.37 14.27
CA THR A 148 -35.53 -16.05 13.82
C THR A 148 -36.15 -17.24 13.07
N ALA A 149 -35.35 -17.99 12.31
CA ALA A 149 -35.82 -19.17 11.57
C ALA A 149 -36.13 -20.39 12.48
N LEU A 150 -35.45 -20.54 13.62
CA LEU A 150 -35.62 -21.69 14.53
C LEU A 150 -36.70 -21.48 15.61
N SER A 151 -37.34 -20.31 15.68
CA SER A 151 -38.51 -20.07 16.55
C SER A 151 -39.86 -20.21 15.82
N SER A 152 -39.82 -20.63 14.55
CA SER A 152 -41.00 -20.78 13.68
C SER A 152 -41.33 -22.25 13.36
N PHE A 153 -40.79 -23.21 14.11
CA PHE A 153 -41.14 -24.64 14.06
C PHE A 153 -41.39 -25.20 15.44
#